data_AF-A0A243W721-F1
#
_entry.id   AF-A0A243W721-F1
#
_cell.length_a   1.000
_cell.length_b   1.000
_cell.length_c   1.000
_cell.angle_alpha   90.00
_cell.angle_beta   90.00
_cell.angle_gamma   90.00
#
_symmetry.space_group_name_H-M   'P 1'
#
loop_
_entity.id
_entity.type
_entity.pdbx_description
1 polymer ?
#
loop_
_entity_poly.entity_id
_entity_poly.type
_entity_poly.pdbx_seq_one_letter_code
_entity_poly.pdbx_strand_id
1 'polypeptide(L)'
;MTSAIVAWLAQPKDFAAGVALYEAYGPSAVYQHLFRQGETTFARTSLVRELHKLVATPAPAVLPKQPELVPERHETVPKPADVEPEPPAVDPAALAHVNAQLKALRDERSHKHAQLTAPGLRQNDRRKLAFRILDIGDEVLETMQLLKHVLAHGSLPAGPVATVDVTDAGELRRRLDNLVALRSKVRKNPKRAAELPAMEKEIKLIRAKLKS
;
A
#
# COMPACT_ATOMS: atom_id res chain seq x y z
N MET A 1 16.45 -9.17 32.03
CA MET A 1 17.15 -9.23 30.73
C MET A 1 17.11 -7.91 29.95
N THR A 2 16.19 -6.99 30.24
CA THR A 2 16.05 -5.66 29.57
C THR A 2 17.05 -4.59 30.02
N SER A 3 17.82 -4.80 31.10
CA SER A 3 18.70 -3.76 31.70
C SER A 3 19.80 -3.26 30.74
N ALA A 4 20.45 -4.16 30.00
CA ALA A 4 21.49 -3.78 29.05
C ALA A 4 20.95 -2.96 27.85
N ILE A 5 19.74 -3.29 27.39
CA ILE A 5 19.06 -2.54 26.32
C ILE A 5 18.69 -1.14 26.80
N VAL A 6 18.16 -1.01 28.02
CA VAL A 6 17.82 0.30 28.61
C VAL A 6 19.05 1.18 28.79
N ALA A 7 20.17 0.61 29.28
CA ALA A 7 21.42 1.35 29.44
C ALA A 7 21.97 1.85 28.10
N TRP A 8 21.91 1.03 27.04
CA TRP A 8 22.33 1.43 25.70
C TRP A 8 21.40 2.49 25.10
N LEU A 9 20.08 2.35 25.27
CA LEU A 9 19.10 3.33 24.77
C LEU A 9 19.26 4.71 25.41
N ALA A 10 19.77 4.80 26.65
CA ALA A 10 20.09 6.07 27.29
C ALA A 10 21.26 6.80 26.61
N GLN A 11 22.21 6.06 26.02
CA GLN A 11 23.37 6.62 25.30
C GLN A 11 23.76 5.76 24.09
N PRO A 12 23.06 5.88 22.95
CA PRO A 12 23.26 5.03 21.77
C PRO A 12 24.48 5.49 20.96
N LYS A 13 25.68 5.43 21.55
CA LYS A 13 26.93 5.87 20.89
C LYS A 13 27.43 4.83 19.90
N ASP A 14 27.59 3.59 20.36
CA ASP A 14 28.15 2.50 19.54
C ASP A 14 27.05 1.69 18.85
N PHE A 15 27.03 1.73 17.52
CA PHE A 15 26.10 0.96 16.70
C PHE A 15 26.34 -0.54 16.85
N ALA A 16 27.60 -1.00 16.87
CA ALA A 16 27.93 -2.42 16.94
C ALA A 16 27.44 -3.06 18.24
N ALA A 17 27.61 -2.37 19.38
CA ALA A 17 27.03 -2.80 20.66
C ALA A 17 25.49 -2.92 20.60
N GLY A 18 24.81 -2.00 19.92
CA GLY A 18 23.37 -2.07 19.73
C GLY A 18 22.94 -3.25 18.85
N VAL A 19 23.69 -3.54 17.78
CA VAL A 19 23.45 -4.71 16.93
C VAL A 19 23.59 -6.00 17.73
N ALA A 20 24.64 -6.14 18.54
CA ALA A 20 24.84 -7.31 19.38
C ALA A 20 23.67 -7.53 20.38
N LEU A 21 23.15 -6.44 20.95
CA LEU A 21 21.94 -6.49 21.79
C LEU A 21 20.71 -6.95 21.00
N TYR A 22 20.54 -6.47 19.77
CA TYR A 22 19.42 -6.89 18.93
C TYR A 22 19.56 -8.32 18.42
N GLU A 23 20.76 -8.81 18.15
CA GLU A 23 20.98 -10.22 17.78
C GLU A 23 20.67 -11.16 18.94
N ALA A 24 20.99 -10.76 20.18
CA ALA A 24 20.73 -11.56 21.37
C ALA A 24 19.23 -11.66 21.73
N TYR A 25 18.43 -10.62 21.45
CA TYR A 25 17.06 -10.51 21.95
C TYR A 25 15.99 -10.23 20.88
N GLY A 26 16.38 -9.87 19.66
CA GLY A 26 15.49 -9.47 18.58
C GLY A 26 14.91 -10.66 17.81
N PRO A 27 13.58 -10.72 17.59
CA PRO A 27 12.94 -11.87 16.96
C PRO A 27 13.00 -11.85 15.42
N SER A 28 13.33 -10.70 14.80
CA SER A 28 13.24 -10.53 13.35
C SER A 28 14.57 -10.75 12.64
N ALA A 29 14.66 -11.84 11.88
CA ALA A 29 15.82 -12.14 11.03
C ALA A 29 16.09 -11.05 9.96
N VAL A 30 15.04 -10.37 9.50
CA VAL A 30 15.15 -9.28 8.52
C VAL A 30 15.94 -8.10 9.11
N TYR A 31 15.63 -7.70 10.34
CA TYR A 31 16.36 -6.62 11.01
C TYR A 31 17.77 -7.03 11.41
N GLN A 32 17.99 -8.27 11.83
CA GLN A 32 19.35 -8.78 12.05
C GLN A 32 20.20 -8.69 10.78
N HIS A 33 19.65 -9.09 9.62
CA HIS A 33 20.35 -8.96 8.34
C HIS A 33 20.62 -7.49 7.98
N LEU A 34 19.62 -6.61 8.13
CA LEU A 34 19.77 -5.17 7.90
C LEU A 34 20.92 -4.58 8.74
N PHE A 35 21.04 -4.95 10.01
CA PHE A 35 22.05 -4.40 10.91
C PHE A 35 23.46 -4.94 10.64
N ARG A 36 23.59 -6.16 10.09
CA ARG A 36 24.88 -6.71 9.64
C ARG A 36 25.47 -6.01 8.43
N GLN A 37 24.65 -5.33 7.62
CA GLN A 37 25.11 -4.61 6.43
C GLN A 37 25.90 -3.32 6.76
N GLY A 38 25.90 -2.90 8.03
CA GLY A 38 26.66 -1.76 8.51
C GLY A 38 25.80 -0.57 8.90
N GLU A 39 26.47 0.47 9.40
CA GLU A 39 25.80 1.65 9.93
C GLU A 39 25.33 2.59 8.80
N THR A 40 24.03 2.85 8.79
CA THR A 40 23.40 3.95 8.03
C THR A 40 22.44 4.70 8.95
N THR A 41 22.08 5.94 8.61
CA THR A 41 21.07 6.72 9.38
C THR A 41 19.75 5.95 9.54
N PHE A 42 19.35 5.22 8.50
CA PHE A 42 18.15 4.38 8.53
C PHE A 42 18.32 3.15 9.44
N ALA A 43 19.47 2.47 9.36
CA ALA A 43 19.74 1.31 10.21
C ALA A 43 19.81 1.72 11.69
N ARG A 44 20.44 2.85 12.02
CA ARG A 44 20.53 3.37 13.39
C ARG A 44 19.16 3.74 13.96
N THR A 45 18.34 4.46 13.20
CA THR A 45 16.97 4.82 13.63
C THR A 45 16.07 3.59 13.79
N SER A 46 16.20 2.61 12.88
CA SER A 46 15.48 1.34 12.98
C SER A 46 15.93 0.51 14.18
N LEU A 47 17.24 0.43 14.44
CA LEU A 47 17.79 -0.29 15.59
C LEU A 47 17.27 0.25 16.92
N VAL A 48 17.31 1.57 17.11
CA VAL A 48 16.77 2.23 18.31
C VAL A 48 15.28 1.92 18.47
N ARG A 49 14.49 2.04 17.39
CA ARG A 49 13.05 1.74 17.41
C ARG A 49 12.76 0.29 17.81
N GLU A 50 13.47 -0.66 17.22
CA GLU A 50 13.25 -2.08 17.51
C GLU A 50 13.71 -2.46 18.92
N LEU A 51 14.82 -1.90 19.42
CA LEU A 51 15.25 -2.08 20.81
C LEU A 51 14.24 -1.49 21.81
N HIS A 52 13.63 -0.33 21.51
CA HIS A 52 12.52 0.20 22.31
C HIS A 52 11.33 -0.75 22.38
N LYS A 53 10.97 -1.42 21.28
CA LYS A 53 9.89 -2.43 21.28
C LYS A 53 10.19 -3.61 22.18
N LEU A 54 11.45 -4.06 22.23
CA LEU A 54 11.86 -5.17 23.10
C LEU A 54 11.76 -4.81 24.60
N VAL A 55 11.92 -3.53 24.95
CA VAL A 55 11.72 -3.04 26.32
C VAL A 55 10.24 -2.82 26.63
N ALA A 56 9.46 -2.32 25.65
CA ALA A 56 8.05 -2.00 25.81
C ALA A 56 7.14 -3.24 25.81
N THR A 57 7.58 -4.34 25.20
CA THR A 57 6.84 -5.60 25.22
C THR A 57 7.26 -6.37 26.47
N PRO A 58 6.43 -6.48 27.52
CA PRO A 58 6.75 -7.35 28.64
C PRO A 58 6.95 -8.76 28.09
N ALA A 59 8.10 -9.36 28.41
CA ALA A 59 8.49 -10.66 27.89
C ALA A 59 7.31 -11.64 28.05
N PRO A 60 6.79 -12.25 26.96
CA PRO A 60 5.95 -13.42 27.12
C PRO A 60 6.79 -14.41 27.92
N ALA A 61 6.28 -14.85 29.07
CA ALA A 61 6.95 -15.83 29.91
C ALA A 61 7.42 -16.97 29.01
N VAL A 62 8.73 -17.14 28.92
CA VAL A 62 9.34 -18.27 28.21
C VAL A 62 8.97 -19.48 29.03
N LEU A 63 7.81 -20.07 28.72
CA LEU A 63 7.51 -21.41 29.17
C LEU A 63 8.60 -22.30 28.57
N PRO A 64 9.29 -23.12 29.37
CA PRO A 64 10.26 -24.06 28.85
C PRO A 64 9.56 -24.91 27.79
N LYS A 65 10.23 -25.15 26.66
CA LYS A 65 9.83 -26.14 25.66
C LYS A 65 9.57 -27.47 26.39
N GLN A 66 8.31 -27.72 26.74
CA GLN A 66 7.87 -29.05 27.09
C GLN A 66 8.00 -29.91 25.82
N PRO A 67 8.47 -31.15 25.92
CA PRO A 67 8.38 -32.09 24.81
C PRO A 67 6.91 -32.17 24.38
N GLU A 68 6.65 -32.08 23.08
CA GLU A 68 5.32 -32.23 22.48
C GLU A 68 4.67 -33.51 22.99
N LEU A 69 3.77 -33.36 23.97
CA LEU A 69 2.72 -34.32 24.23
C LEU A 69 1.71 -34.13 23.10
N VAL A 70 1.63 -35.17 22.27
CA VAL A 70 0.59 -35.39 21.27
C VAL A 70 -0.76 -34.99 21.88
N PRO A 71 -1.47 -33.96 21.36
CA PRO A 71 -2.78 -33.64 21.87
C PRO A 71 -3.71 -34.80 21.58
N GLU A 72 -4.30 -35.37 22.63
CA GLU A 72 -5.46 -36.23 22.51
C GLU A 72 -6.54 -35.46 21.73
N ARG A 73 -6.97 -36.07 20.63
CA ARG A 73 -8.08 -35.59 19.81
C ARG A 73 -9.33 -35.50 20.68
N HIS A 74 -9.64 -34.30 21.14
CA HIS A 74 -11.03 -33.97 21.45
C HIS A 74 -11.79 -33.97 20.13
N GLU A 75 -12.69 -34.94 19.97
CA GLU A 75 -13.74 -34.93 18.95
C GLU A 75 -14.62 -33.70 19.17
N THR A 76 -14.21 -32.59 18.57
CA THR A 76 -15.10 -31.45 18.36
C THR A 76 -16.14 -31.89 17.33
N VAL A 77 -17.38 -32.03 17.81
CA VAL A 77 -18.58 -32.18 16.98
C VAL A 77 -18.50 -31.22 15.80
N PRO A 78 -18.61 -31.70 14.54
CA PRO A 78 -18.48 -30.85 13.38
C PRO A 78 -19.64 -29.85 13.37
N LYS A 79 -19.33 -28.58 13.65
CA LYS A 79 -20.18 -27.46 13.29
C LYS A 79 -20.40 -27.56 11.77
N PRO A 80 -21.64 -27.48 11.25
CA PRO A 80 -21.86 -27.45 9.82
C PRO A 80 -20.99 -26.34 9.23
N ALA A 81 -20.08 -26.73 8.35
CA ALA A 81 -19.21 -25.82 7.64
C ALA A 81 -20.14 -24.88 6.85
N ASP A 82 -20.16 -23.61 7.24
CA ASP A 82 -20.61 -22.57 6.33
C ASP A 82 -19.82 -22.79 5.04
N VAL A 83 -20.55 -23.12 3.97
CA VAL A 83 -19.98 -23.37 2.65
C VAL A 83 -19.24 -22.09 2.26
N GLU A 84 -17.93 -22.09 2.44
CA GLU A 84 -17.09 -20.97 2.07
C GLU A 84 -17.29 -20.78 0.56
N PRO A 85 -17.77 -19.60 0.11
CA PRO A 85 -18.06 -19.39 -1.29
C PRO A 85 -16.80 -19.64 -2.09
N GLU A 86 -16.89 -20.55 -3.05
CA GLU A 86 -15.78 -20.91 -3.93
C GLU A 86 -15.21 -19.61 -4.55
N PRO A 87 -13.89 -19.38 -4.47
CA PRO A 87 -13.31 -18.14 -4.96
C PRO A 87 -13.65 -17.97 -6.45
N PRO A 88 -14.03 -16.76 -6.88
CA PRO A 88 -14.41 -16.53 -8.27
C PRO A 88 -13.26 -16.95 -9.18
N ALA A 89 -13.57 -17.68 -10.25
CA ALA A 89 -12.58 -18.07 -11.24
C ALA A 89 -11.91 -16.81 -11.82
N VAL A 90 -10.62 -16.62 -11.49
CA VAL A 90 -9.86 -15.45 -11.91
C VAL A 90 -9.41 -15.63 -13.36
N ASP A 91 -9.73 -14.68 -14.23
CA ASP A 91 -9.23 -14.64 -15.60
C ASP A 91 -7.69 -14.46 -15.58
N PRO A 92 -6.91 -15.48 -15.99
CA PRO A 92 -5.45 -15.40 -15.98
C PRO A 92 -4.93 -14.36 -16.98
N ALA A 93 -5.66 -14.06 -18.06
CA ALA A 93 -5.26 -13.06 -19.04
C ALA A 93 -5.37 -11.64 -18.46
N ALA A 94 -6.48 -11.33 -17.78
CA ALA A 94 -6.66 -10.09 -17.05
C ALA A 94 -5.56 -9.88 -16.00
N LEU A 95 -5.26 -10.91 -15.21
CA LEU A 95 -4.23 -10.84 -14.17
C LEU A 95 -2.82 -10.61 -14.77
N ALA A 96 -2.49 -11.32 -15.85
CA ALA A 96 -1.23 -11.14 -16.56
C ALA A 96 -1.08 -9.71 -17.12
N HIS A 97 -2.15 -9.15 -17.68
CA HIS A 97 -2.17 -7.80 -18.22
C HIS A 97 -1.88 -6.74 -17.15
N VAL A 98 -2.60 -6.81 -16.02
CA VAL A 98 -2.44 -5.85 -14.91
C VAL A 98 -1.05 -5.94 -14.30
N ASN A 99 -0.51 -7.15 -14.14
CA ASN A 99 0.85 -7.35 -13.65
C ASN A 99 1.93 -6.81 -14.62
N ALA A 100 1.73 -6.99 -15.92
CA ALA A 100 2.62 -6.44 -16.93
C ALA A 100 2.62 -4.90 -16.91
N GLN A 101 1.45 -4.26 -16.76
CA GLN A 101 1.34 -2.82 -16.57
C GLN A 101 2.06 -2.35 -15.30
N LEU A 102 1.82 -2.99 -14.15
CA LEU A 102 2.50 -2.63 -12.90
C LEU A 102 4.02 -2.72 -13.03
N LYS A 103 4.52 -3.77 -13.70
CA LYS A 103 5.94 -3.92 -13.97
C LYS A 103 6.47 -2.78 -14.84
N ALA A 104 5.81 -2.50 -15.97
CA ALA A 104 6.21 -1.43 -16.88
C ALA A 104 6.26 -0.06 -16.19
N LEU A 105 5.25 0.27 -15.38
CA LEU A 105 5.22 1.52 -14.61
C LEU A 105 6.36 1.61 -13.59
N ARG A 106 6.65 0.51 -12.88
CA ARG A 106 7.77 0.47 -11.90
C ARG A 106 9.12 0.59 -12.57
N ASP A 107 9.30 -0.06 -13.73
CA ASP A 107 10.52 0.03 -14.53
C ASP A 107 10.71 1.46 -15.07
N GLU A 108 9.64 2.08 -15.61
CA GLU A 108 9.67 3.48 -16.06
C GLU A 108 10.03 4.42 -14.90
N ARG A 109 9.37 4.28 -13.75
CA ARG A 109 9.65 5.09 -12.56
C ARG A 109 11.11 4.98 -12.13
N SER A 110 11.64 3.76 -12.08
CA SER A 110 13.02 3.50 -11.68
C SER A 110 14.02 4.13 -12.66
N HIS A 111 13.76 3.99 -13.96
CA HIS A 111 14.56 4.62 -15.00
C HIS A 111 14.54 6.16 -14.91
N LYS A 112 13.36 6.76 -14.69
CA LYS A 112 13.20 8.22 -14.53
C LYS A 112 13.88 8.73 -13.26
N HIS A 113 13.83 7.98 -12.15
CA HIS A 113 14.58 8.31 -10.94
C HIS A 113 16.10 8.33 -11.20
N ALA A 114 16.63 7.35 -11.93
CA ALA A 114 18.05 7.34 -12.30
C ALA A 114 18.43 8.55 -13.19
N GLN A 115 17.55 8.98 -14.09
CA GLN A 115 17.77 10.19 -14.91
C GLN A 115 17.76 11.48 -14.07
N LEU A 116 17.01 11.52 -12.98
CA LEU A 116 16.86 12.72 -12.15
C LEU A 116 18.18 13.15 -11.49
N THR A 117 19.12 12.23 -11.28
CA THR A 117 20.44 12.51 -10.70
C THR A 117 21.55 12.71 -11.74
N ALA A 118 21.22 12.65 -13.04
CA ALA A 118 22.21 12.80 -14.10
C ALA A 118 22.89 14.20 -14.09
N PRO A 119 24.22 14.26 -14.29
CA PRO A 119 24.94 15.52 -14.39
C PRO A 119 24.54 16.28 -15.66
N GLY A 120 24.52 17.61 -15.59
CA GLY A 120 24.19 18.46 -16.74
C GLY A 120 22.69 18.55 -17.09
N LEU A 121 21.82 17.87 -16.34
CA LEU A 121 20.37 17.95 -16.56
C LEU A 121 19.83 19.35 -16.22
N ARG A 122 19.22 20.00 -17.21
CA ARG A 122 18.60 21.33 -17.05
C ARG A 122 17.46 21.30 -16.04
N GLN A 123 17.24 22.41 -15.34
CA GLN A 123 16.22 22.51 -14.30
C GLN A 123 14.79 22.25 -14.81
N ASN A 124 14.46 22.71 -16.02
CA ASN A 124 13.14 22.47 -16.61
C ASN A 124 12.91 20.97 -16.88
N ASP A 125 13.90 20.28 -17.45
CA ASP A 125 13.80 18.84 -17.74
C ASP A 125 13.75 18.03 -16.44
N ARG A 126 14.52 18.42 -15.43
CA ARG A 126 14.43 17.85 -14.07
C ARG A 126 13.03 17.98 -13.49
N ARG A 127 12.38 19.14 -13.65
CA ARG A 127 11.01 19.38 -13.19
C ARG A 127 10.01 18.49 -13.93
N LYS A 128 10.14 18.32 -15.25
CA LYS A 128 9.28 17.42 -16.04
C LYS A 128 9.42 15.97 -15.61
N LEU A 129 10.65 15.51 -15.38
CA LEU A 129 10.91 14.16 -14.85
C LEU A 129 10.27 13.97 -13.47
N ALA A 130 10.41 14.95 -12.58
CA ALA A 130 9.80 14.90 -11.25
C ALA A 130 8.27 14.78 -11.32
N PHE A 131 7.61 15.57 -12.18
CA PHE A 131 6.16 15.44 -12.37
C PHE A 131 5.78 14.09 -12.96
N ARG A 132 6.49 13.61 -14.00
CA ARG A 132 6.21 12.27 -14.55
C ARG A 132 6.34 11.17 -13.50
N ILE A 133 7.30 11.27 -12.58
CA ILE A 133 7.45 10.30 -11.48
C ILE A 133 6.24 10.33 -10.54
N LEU A 134 5.66 11.51 -10.27
CA LEU A 134 4.44 11.64 -9.49
C LEU A 134 3.24 11.03 -10.23
N ASP A 135 3.09 11.35 -11.52
CA ASP A 135 2.02 10.80 -12.36
C ASP A 135 2.08 9.26 -12.41
N ILE A 136 3.28 8.68 -12.56
CA ILE A 136 3.46 7.22 -12.48
C ILE A 136 3.04 6.67 -11.11
N GLY A 137 3.26 7.42 -10.03
CA GLY A 137 2.79 7.06 -8.69
C GLY A 137 1.27 6.90 -8.64
N ASP A 138 0.55 7.85 -9.24
CA ASP A 138 -0.92 7.79 -9.35
C ASP A 138 -1.36 6.60 -10.24
N GLU A 139 -0.72 6.41 -11.40
CA GLU A 139 -0.99 5.28 -12.31
C GLU A 139 -0.76 3.91 -11.64
N VAL A 140 0.28 3.78 -10.79
CA VAL A 140 0.54 2.56 -10.01
C VAL A 140 -0.59 2.30 -9.01
N LEU A 141 -1.07 3.33 -8.31
CA LEU A 141 -2.18 3.18 -7.36
C LEU A 141 -3.47 2.74 -8.06
N GLU A 142 -3.79 3.33 -9.21
CA GLU A 142 -4.95 2.94 -10.02
C GLU A 142 -4.82 1.49 -10.50
N THR A 143 -3.64 1.09 -11.00
CA THR A 143 -3.41 -0.28 -11.47
C THR A 143 -3.47 -1.28 -10.31
N MET A 144 -3.04 -0.91 -9.09
CA MET A 144 -3.20 -1.74 -7.89
C MET A 144 -4.68 -1.90 -7.50
N GLN A 145 -5.51 -0.89 -7.72
CA GLN A 145 -6.97 -1.01 -7.51
C GLN A 145 -7.58 -1.98 -8.53
N LEU A 146 -7.16 -1.93 -9.80
CA LEU A 146 -7.56 -2.90 -10.81
C LEU A 146 -7.14 -4.33 -10.41
N LEU A 147 -5.90 -4.50 -9.93
CA LEU A 147 -5.43 -5.80 -9.44
C LEU A 147 -6.32 -6.33 -8.32
N LYS A 148 -6.62 -5.49 -7.32
CA LYS A 148 -7.51 -5.85 -6.22
C LYS A 148 -8.90 -6.25 -6.72
N HIS A 149 -9.44 -5.54 -7.71
CA HIS A 149 -10.72 -5.86 -8.32
C HIS A 149 -10.70 -7.22 -9.04
N VAL A 150 -9.68 -7.49 -9.87
CA VAL A 150 -9.54 -8.78 -10.57
C VAL A 150 -9.45 -9.93 -9.58
N LEU A 151 -8.71 -9.77 -8.48
CA LEU A 151 -8.62 -10.78 -7.42
C LEU A 151 -9.95 -11.00 -6.69
N ALA A 152 -10.76 -9.95 -6.53
CA ALA A 152 -12.04 -10.02 -5.82
C ALA A 152 -13.22 -10.50 -6.69
N HIS A 153 -13.20 -10.20 -7.99
CA HIS A 153 -14.35 -10.41 -8.90
C HIS A 153 -14.03 -11.30 -10.10
N GLY A 154 -12.77 -11.75 -10.23
CA GLY A 154 -12.30 -12.63 -11.29
C GLY A 154 -12.14 -11.97 -12.68
N SER A 155 -12.49 -10.70 -12.84
CA SER A 155 -12.45 -10.00 -14.13
C SER A 155 -12.09 -8.51 -13.98
N LEU A 156 -11.68 -7.88 -15.10
CA LEU A 156 -11.48 -6.43 -15.16
C LEU A 156 -12.82 -5.70 -15.02
N PRO A 157 -12.85 -4.51 -14.42
CA PRO A 157 -14.07 -3.70 -14.39
C PRO A 157 -14.50 -3.41 -15.84
N ALA A 158 -15.78 -3.66 -16.15
CA ALA A 158 -16.34 -3.59 -17.50
C ALA A 158 -16.42 -2.16 -18.11
N GLY A 159 -15.65 -1.21 -17.56
CA GLY A 159 -15.67 0.20 -17.91
C GLY A 159 -15.60 1.10 -16.67
N PRO A 160 -15.78 2.42 -16.84
CA PRO A 160 -15.89 3.32 -15.71
C PRO A 160 -17.02 2.87 -14.79
N VAL A 161 -16.70 2.62 -13.51
CA VAL A 161 -17.68 2.24 -12.49
C VAL A 161 -18.80 3.26 -12.50
N ALA A 162 -20.04 2.80 -12.68
CA ALA A 162 -21.18 3.69 -12.70
C ALA A 162 -21.25 4.41 -11.34
N THR A 163 -21.56 5.70 -11.35
CA THR A 163 -21.67 6.50 -10.12
C THR A 163 -22.66 5.90 -9.13
N VAL A 164 -23.62 5.13 -9.65
CA VAL A 164 -24.61 4.37 -8.86
C VAL A 164 -23.94 3.33 -7.95
N ASP A 165 -22.78 2.81 -8.31
CA ASP A 165 -22.11 1.72 -7.58
C ASP A 165 -21.00 2.24 -6.63
N VAL A 166 -20.58 3.50 -6.78
CA VAL A 166 -19.58 4.12 -5.89
C VAL A 166 -20.19 4.40 -4.52
N THR A 167 -19.61 3.81 -3.47
CA THR A 167 -20.03 3.99 -2.06
C THR A 167 -19.04 4.83 -1.25
N ASP A 168 -17.77 4.92 -1.65
CA ASP A 168 -16.76 5.70 -0.92
C ASP A 168 -17.01 7.22 -1.02
N ALA A 169 -17.12 7.87 0.13
CA ALA A 169 -17.41 9.30 0.20
C ALA A 169 -16.26 10.17 -0.34
N GLY A 170 -15.00 9.73 -0.19
CA GLY A 170 -13.84 10.43 -0.74
C GLY A 170 -13.86 10.44 -2.26
N GLU A 171 -14.09 9.28 -2.87
CA GLU A 171 -14.22 9.10 -4.30
C GLU A 171 -15.40 9.91 -4.87
N LEU A 172 -16.55 9.90 -4.19
CA LEU A 172 -17.72 10.70 -4.56
C LEU A 172 -17.40 12.20 -4.58
N ARG A 173 -16.69 12.73 -3.57
CA ARG A 173 -16.26 14.14 -3.55
C ARG A 173 -15.31 14.47 -4.70
N ARG A 174 -14.29 13.64 -4.92
CA ARG A 174 -13.34 13.81 -6.04
C ARG A 174 -14.06 13.83 -7.39
N ARG A 175 -15.00 12.90 -7.62
CA ARG A 175 -15.79 12.81 -8.86
C ARG A 175 -16.70 14.03 -9.02
N LEU A 176 -17.31 14.51 -7.94
CA LEU A 176 -18.13 15.74 -7.95
C LEU A 176 -17.31 16.95 -8.39
N ASP A 177 -16.12 17.15 -7.81
CA ASP A 177 -15.26 18.29 -8.14
C ASP A 177 -14.83 18.26 -9.61
N ASN A 178 -14.45 17.08 -10.11
CA ASN A 178 -14.12 16.86 -11.52
C ASN A 178 -15.30 17.18 -12.45
N LEU A 179 -16.52 16.71 -12.13
CA LEU A 179 -17.72 16.98 -12.92
C LEU A 179 -18.12 18.45 -12.89
N VAL A 180 -17.99 19.14 -11.75
CA VAL A 180 -18.30 20.58 -11.64
C VAL A 180 -17.32 21.40 -12.48
N ALA A 181 -16.03 21.06 -12.43
CA ALA A 181 -15.00 21.68 -13.26
C ALA A 181 -15.25 21.43 -14.75
N LEU A 182 -15.54 20.18 -15.14
CA LEU A 182 -15.82 19.79 -16.52
C LEU A 182 -17.10 20.46 -17.06
N ARG A 183 -18.18 20.49 -16.28
CA ARG A 183 -19.43 21.19 -16.62
C ARG A 183 -19.15 22.65 -16.95
N SER A 184 -18.32 23.33 -16.17
CA SER A 184 -17.98 24.74 -16.39
C SER A 184 -17.22 24.96 -17.70
N LYS A 185 -16.38 24.00 -18.12
CA LYS A 185 -15.70 24.00 -19.42
C LYS A 185 -16.66 23.70 -20.57
N VAL A 186 -17.50 22.68 -20.42
CA VAL A 186 -18.47 22.26 -21.45
C VAL A 186 -19.53 23.33 -21.71
N ARG A 187 -20.00 24.04 -20.67
CA ARG A 187 -20.97 25.13 -20.82
C ARG A 187 -20.48 26.25 -21.75
N LYS A 188 -19.16 26.43 -21.86
CA LYS A 188 -18.54 27.43 -22.73
C LYS A 188 -18.27 26.91 -24.15
N ASN A 189 -18.50 25.62 -24.42
CA ASN A 189 -18.22 24.98 -25.70
C ASN A 189 -19.52 24.48 -26.37
N PRO A 190 -20.07 25.21 -27.36
CA PRO A 190 -21.33 24.84 -28.02
C PRO A 190 -21.33 23.45 -28.63
N LYS A 191 -20.18 22.95 -29.11
CA LYS A 191 -20.06 21.64 -29.74
C LYS A 191 -20.34 20.47 -28.78
N ARG A 192 -20.19 20.71 -27.47
CA ARG A 192 -20.37 19.70 -26.41
C ARG A 192 -21.61 19.95 -25.56
N ALA A 193 -22.48 20.89 -25.96
CA ALA A 193 -23.66 21.27 -25.18
C ALA A 193 -24.61 20.08 -24.89
N ALA A 194 -24.66 19.10 -25.78
CA ALA A 194 -25.45 17.88 -25.62
C ALA A 194 -25.03 17.01 -24.42
N GLU A 195 -23.81 17.17 -23.90
CA GLU A 195 -23.32 16.41 -22.74
C GLU A 195 -23.78 16.99 -21.39
N LEU A 196 -24.20 18.27 -21.35
CA LEU A 196 -24.55 18.96 -20.11
C LEU A 196 -25.67 18.27 -19.31
N PRO A 197 -26.79 17.82 -19.90
CA PRO A 197 -27.86 17.19 -19.14
C PRO A 197 -27.42 15.90 -18.43
N ALA A 198 -26.53 15.12 -19.05
CA ALA A 198 -25.99 13.90 -18.44
C ALA A 198 -25.09 14.24 -17.24
N MET A 199 -24.19 15.22 -17.39
CA MET A 199 -23.32 15.68 -16.30
C MET A 199 -24.12 16.24 -15.12
N GLU A 200 -25.19 17.00 -15.38
CA GLU A 200 -26.02 17.56 -14.32
C GLU A 200 -26.79 16.49 -13.55
N LYS A 201 -27.29 15.45 -14.24
CA LYS A 201 -27.90 14.28 -13.58
C LYS A 201 -26.90 13.57 -12.68
N GLU A 202 -25.67 13.37 -13.15
CA GLU A 202 -24.63 12.71 -12.37
C GLU A 202 -24.19 13.53 -11.14
N ILE A 203 -24.01 14.84 -11.30
CA ILE A 203 -23.74 15.77 -10.18
C ILE A 203 -24.86 15.70 -9.14
N LYS A 204 -26.13 15.66 -9.57
CA LYS A 204 -27.29 15.57 -8.68
C LYS A 204 -27.28 14.25 -7.90
N LEU A 205 -26.98 13.14 -8.57
CA LEU A 205 -26.87 11.82 -7.95
C LEU A 205 -25.78 11.79 -6.86
N ILE A 206 -24.57 12.26 -7.17
CA ILE A 206 -23.46 12.28 -6.20
C ILE A 206 -23.81 13.13 -4.98
N ARG A 207 -24.41 14.31 -5.18
CA ARG A 207 -24.84 15.18 -4.08
C ARG A 207 -25.92 14.54 -3.21
N ALA A 208 -26.79 13.71 -3.78
CA ALA A 208 -27.77 12.96 -3.00
C ALA A 208 -27.08 11.91 -2.12
N LYS A 209 -26.15 11.13 -2.69
CA LYS A 209 -25.36 10.13 -1.96
C LYS A 209 -24.47 10.70 -0.85
N LEU A 210 -23.94 11.91 -1.02
CA LEU A 210 -23.12 12.56 0.01
C LEU A 210 -23.95 13.16 1.17
N LYS A 211 -25.27 13.25 1.02
CA LYS A 211 -26.20 13.77 2.05
C LYS A 211 -26.88 12.66 2.86
N SER A 212 -26.98 11.46 2.29
CA SER A 212 -27.40 10.23 3.00
C SER A 212 -26.28 9.70 3.85
#